data_AF-A0A450U9V4-F1
#
_entry.id   AF-A0A450U9V4-F1
#
_cell.length_a   1.000
_cell.length_b   1.000
_cell.length_c   1.000
_cell.angle_alpha   90.00
_cell.angle_beta   90.00
_cell.angle_gamma   90.00
#
_symmetry.space_group_name_H-M   'P 1'
#
loop_
_entity.id
_entity.type
_entity.pdbx_description
1 polymer ?
#
loop_
_entity_poly.entity_id
_entity_poly.type
_entity_poly.pdbx_seq_one_letter_code
_entity_poly.pdbx_strand_id
1 'polypeptide(L)'
;MSNSRPPWSWNRGGNRIAVYARNHYTESGPELLVVTRKDPEPRPTPKPNLYLLAIGVSDYGEGGLTDLSYADDDARAMRRVLKTQEGGLYGTVETRVLTDGEARRSDVLKGLKWLRNKSTQHDVSVIFVAGHGMNDEYKEYYFLPGNADAEEPDIEGVKWLEFHNTVERGCRGSAGCWWIPPATPGMSPGPESGVVGFVRSIPISRMP
;
A
#
# COMPACT_ATOMS: atom_id res chain seq x y z
N MET A 1 4.41 -19.69 15.95
CA MET A 1 4.00 -21.11 15.95
C MET A 1 4.11 -21.65 14.54
N SER A 2 5.07 -22.55 14.30
CA SER A 2 5.33 -23.19 13.01
C SER A 2 4.15 -24.08 12.63
N ASN A 3 3.45 -23.73 11.55
CA ASN A 3 2.32 -24.51 11.05
C ASN A 3 2.84 -25.60 10.11
N SER A 4 3.58 -26.57 10.66
CA SER A 4 4.05 -27.75 9.94
C SER A 4 2.87 -28.68 9.68
N ARG A 5 2.64 -29.03 8.42
CA ARG A 5 1.56 -29.96 8.03
C ARG A 5 1.74 -31.30 8.76
N PRO A 6 0.64 -31.92 9.22
CA PRO A 6 0.74 -33.24 9.81
C PRO A 6 1.31 -34.24 8.79
N PRO A 7 2.06 -35.25 9.24
CA PRO A 7 2.79 -36.17 8.37
C PRO A 7 1.91 -37.00 7.42
N TRP A 8 0.59 -37.01 7.62
CA TRP A 8 -0.40 -37.67 6.77
C TRP A 8 -1.01 -36.78 5.68
N SER A 9 -0.52 -35.56 5.47
CA SER A 9 -1.07 -34.68 4.44
C SER A 9 -0.73 -35.17 3.02
N TRP A 10 -1.75 -35.42 2.20
CA TRP A 10 -1.59 -35.83 0.79
C TRP A 10 -0.93 -34.76 -0.07
N ASN A 11 0.07 -35.16 -0.86
CA ASN A 11 0.70 -34.30 -1.86
C ASN A 11 -0.27 -34.01 -3.02
N ARG A 12 -0.05 -32.88 -3.70
CA ARG A 12 -0.73 -32.60 -4.97
C ARG A 12 -0.33 -33.67 -6.00
N GLY A 13 -1.31 -34.18 -6.76
CA GLY A 13 -1.09 -35.22 -7.76
C GLY A 13 -1.31 -36.65 -7.24
N GLY A 14 -0.65 -37.61 -7.87
CA GLY A 14 -0.79 -39.04 -7.57
C GLY A 14 -0.08 -39.43 -6.27
N ASN A 15 -0.79 -40.08 -5.36
CA ASN A 15 -0.26 -40.65 -4.14
C ASN A 15 -0.43 -42.18 -4.20
N ARG A 16 0.64 -42.92 -3.89
CA ARG A 16 0.61 -44.40 -3.91
C ARG A 16 0.31 -44.90 -2.50
N ILE A 17 -0.76 -45.65 -2.36
CA ILE A 17 -1.19 -46.27 -1.10
C ILE A 17 -0.98 -47.77 -1.26
N ALA A 18 -0.23 -48.38 -0.34
CA ALA A 18 -0.11 -49.82 -0.26
C ALA A 18 -0.99 -50.34 0.88
N VAL A 19 -1.90 -51.27 0.57
CA VAL A 19 -2.78 -51.92 1.54
C VAL A 19 -2.34 -53.37 1.70
N TYR A 20 -2.17 -53.80 2.95
CA TYR A 20 -1.80 -55.16 3.33
C TYR A 20 -2.80 -55.70 4.33
N ALA A 21 -3.09 -57.00 4.28
CA ALA A 21 -3.84 -57.71 5.30
C ALA A 21 -2.89 -58.67 6.02
N ARG A 22 -2.86 -58.62 7.36
CA ARG A 22 -2.04 -59.51 8.19
C ARG A 22 -2.91 -60.19 9.25
N ASN A 23 -2.66 -61.47 9.50
CA ASN A 23 -3.13 -62.19 10.68
C ASN A 23 -1.94 -62.86 11.41
N HIS A 24 -2.21 -63.67 12.44
CA HIS A 24 -1.17 -64.30 13.26
C HIS A 24 -0.27 -65.29 12.49
N TYR A 25 -0.68 -65.75 11.31
CA TYR A 25 0.02 -66.78 10.54
C TYR A 25 0.56 -66.29 9.20
N THR A 26 0.00 -65.23 8.62
CA THR A 26 0.39 -64.76 7.28
C THR A 26 0.10 -63.27 7.07
N GLU A 27 0.75 -62.71 6.05
CA GLU A 27 0.53 -61.38 5.52
C GLU A 27 0.37 -61.46 4.00
N SER A 28 -0.56 -60.68 3.46
CA SER A 28 -0.76 -60.59 2.01
C SER A 28 0.38 -59.83 1.32
N GLY A 29 0.48 -59.99 0.00
CA GLY A 29 1.18 -59.00 -0.81
C GLY A 29 0.50 -57.61 -0.71
N PRO A 30 1.21 -56.52 -1.04
CA PRO A 30 0.60 -55.21 -1.16
C PRO A 30 -0.38 -55.15 -2.32
N GLU A 31 -1.56 -54.58 -2.09
CA GLU A 31 -2.34 -53.99 -3.17
C GLU A 31 -2.00 -52.49 -3.26
N LEU A 32 -1.55 -52.05 -4.44
CA LEU A 32 -1.13 -50.67 -4.69
C LEU A 32 -2.26 -49.88 -5.35
N LEU A 33 -2.87 -48.98 -4.57
CA LEU A 33 -3.84 -48.02 -5.09
C LEU A 33 -3.16 -46.68 -5.38
N VAL A 34 -3.36 -46.13 -6.58
CA VAL A 34 -2.94 -44.77 -6.92
C VAL A 34 -4.11 -43.83 -6.72
N VAL A 35 -4.06 -43.01 -5.67
CA VAL A 35 -5.07 -41.98 -5.39
C VAL A 35 -4.57 -40.64 -5.90
N THR A 36 -5.27 -40.09 -6.89
CA THR A 36 -4.96 -38.74 -7.40
C THR A 36 -5.82 -37.72 -6.68
N ARG A 37 -5.17 -36.85 -5.90
CA ARG A 37 -5.85 -35.68 -5.32
C ARG A 37 -6.07 -34.65 -6.42
N LYS A 38 -7.32 -34.51 -6.87
CA LYS A 38 -7.74 -33.38 -7.70
C LYS A 38 -8.03 -32.20 -6.80
N ASP A 39 -7.08 -31.27 -6.71
CA ASP A 39 -7.41 -29.95 -6.18
C ASP A 39 -8.34 -29.24 -7.18
N PRO A 40 -9.32 -28.44 -6.73
CA PRO A 40 -9.94 -27.47 -7.60
C PRO A 40 -8.84 -26.66 -8.27
N GLU A 41 -8.95 -26.41 -9.57
CA GLU A 41 -8.10 -25.43 -10.24
C GLU A 41 -8.07 -24.16 -9.38
N PRO A 42 -6.90 -23.55 -9.12
CA PRO A 42 -6.83 -22.31 -8.39
C PRO A 42 -7.79 -21.32 -9.05
N ARG A 43 -8.89 -21.00 -8.36
CA ARG A 43 -9.78 -19.94 -8.83
C ARG A 43 -8.91 -18.69 -8.95
N PRO A 44 -8.97 -17.95 -10.07
CA PRO A 44 -8.26 -16.69 -10.18
C PRO A 44 -8.58 -15.86 -8.94
N THR A 45 -7.57 -15.58 -8.12
CA THR A 45 -7.75 -14.68 -6.99
C THR A 45 -8.10 -13.31 -7.57
N PRO A 46 -9.20 -12.67 -7.13
CA PRO A 46 -9.53 -11.33 -7.58
C PRO A 46 -8.31 -10.42 -7.41
N LYS A 47 -7.96 -9.67 -8.47
CA LYS A 47 -6.88 -8.69 -8.39
C LYS A 47 -7.30 -7.58 -7.40
N PRO A 48 -6.38 -7.08 -6.56
CA PRO A 48 -6.70 -5.94 -5.70
C PRO A 48 -7.01 -4.71 -6.55
N ASN A 49 -7.91 -3.84 -6.10
CA ASN A 49 -8.02 -2.51 -6.71
C ASN A 49 -6.90 -1.61 -6.16
N LEU A 50 -6.55 -0.56 -6.88
CA LEU A 50 -5.62 0.47 -6.42
C LEU A 50 -6.33 1.82 -6.30
N TYR A 51 -6.13 2.48 -5.17
CA TYR A 51 -6.59 3.85 -4.92
C TYR A 51 -5.39 4.76 -4.69
N LEU A 52 -5.17 5.73 -5.58
CA LEU A 52 -4.08 6.70 -5.48
C LEU A 52 -4.65 8.06 -5.06
N LEU A 53 -4.09 8.64 -3.99
CA LEU A 53 -4.14 10.07 -3.73
C LEU A 53 -2.75 10.65 -4.03
N ALA A 54 -2.61 11.44 -5.08
CA ALA A 54 -1.34 12.11 -5.41
C ALA A 54 -1.49 13.61 -5.21
N ILE A 55 -0.58 14.19 -4.43
CA ILE A 55 -0.57 15.59 -4.05
C ILE A 55 0.79 16.15 -4.48
N GLY A 56 0.79 17.24 -5.23
CA GLY A 56 2.01 17.85 -5.78
C GLY A 56 1.85 19.36 -5.87
N VAL A 57 2.61 20.12 -5.10
CA VAL A 57 2.50 21.59 -5.09
C VAL A 57 3.83 22.19 -5.52
N SER A 58 3.81 22.78 -6.71
CA SER A 58 4.94 23.50 -7.30
C SER A 58 4.73 25.01 -7.18
N ASP A 59 3.53 25.49 -7.50
CA ASP A 59 3.15 26.90 -7.42
C ASP A 59 2.51 27.22 -6.07
N TYR A 60 3.18 28.08 -5.29
CA TYR A 60 2.76 28.58 -3.99
C TYR A 60 2.29 30.05 -4.02
N GLY A 61 2.32 30.68 -5.20
CA GLY A 61 1.86 32.06 -5.42
C GLY A 61 2.50 33.07 -4.46
N GLU A 62 1.67 33.92 -3.85
CA GLU A 62 2.12 34.98 -2.92
C GLU A 62 2.27 34.51 -1.46
N GLY A 63 2.09 33.22 -1.17
CA GLY A 63 2.01 32.65 0.19
C GLY A 63 3.34 32.56 0.96
N GLY A 64 4.34 33.36 0.61
CA GLY A 64 5.64 33.41 1.31
C GLY A 64 6.56 32.19 1.08
N LEU A 65 6.13 31.20 0.30
CA LEU A 65 6.92 30.03 -0.07
C LEU A 65 7.47 30.18 -1.49
N THR A 66 8.70 29.71 -1.70
CA THR A 66 9.31 29.70 -3.05
C THR A 66 8.74 28.55 -3.87
N ASP A 67 8.39 28.82 -5.13
CA ASP A 67 7.90 27.79 -6.05
C ASP A 67 8.93 26.66 -6.25
N LEU A 68 8.43 25.44 -6.42
CA LEU A 68 9.20 24.26 -6.79
C LEU A 68 9.01 23.97 -8.28
N SER A 69 9.93 23.20 -8.87
CA SER A 69 9.92 23.00 -10.32
C SER A 69 9.10 21.80 -10.82
N TYR A 70 8.84 20.77 -9.98
CA TYR A 70 8.39 19.46 -10.48
C TYR A 70 7.37 18.72 -9.62
N ALA A 71 6.95 19.26 -8.47
CA ALA A 71 6.12 18.53 -7.52
C ALA A 71 4.75 18.15 -8.10
N ASP A 72 4.11 19.07 -8.82
CA ASP A 72 2.86 18.85 -9.55
C ASP A 72 3.03 17.82 -10.70
N ASP A 73 4.12 17.95 -11.46
CA ASP A 73 4.47 17.04 -12.55
C ASP A 73 4.71 15.61 -12.05
N ASP A 74 5.35 15.45 -10.90
CA ASP A 74 5.58 14.17 -10.23
C ASP A 74 4.25 13.52 -9.79
N ALA A 75 3.33 14.30 -9.23
CA ALA A 75 2.00 13.80 -8.86
C ALA A 75 1.22 13.33 -10.09
N ARG A 76 1.28 14.09 -11.20
CA ARG A 76 0.69 13.70 -12.48
C ARG A 76 1.36 12.45 -13.07
N ALA A 77 2.69 12.31 -12.90
CA ALA A 77 3.46 11.15 -13.36
C ALA A 77 3.05 9.88 -12.61
N MET A 78 2.90 9.95 -11.29
CA MET A 78 2.43 8.82 -10.47
C MET A 78 1.07 8.30 -10.93
N ARG A 79 0.13 9.21 -11.21
CA ARG A 79 -1.16 8.84 -11.82
C ARG A 79 -0.97 8.14 -13.16
N ARG A 80 -0.16 8.71 -14.06
CA ARG A 80 0.08 8.12 -15.40
C ARG A 80 0.62 6.70 -15.27
N VAL A 81 1.66 6.49 -14.47
CA VAL A 81 2.31 5.19 -14.28
C VAL A 81 1.34 4.18 -13.66
N LEU A 82 0.70 4.52 -12.55
CA LEU A 82 -0.15 3.55 -11.85
C LEU A 82 -1.45 3.22 -12.62
N LYS A 83 -2.00 4.17 -13.38
CA LYS A 83 -3.19 3.91 -14.20
C LYS A 83 -2.94 2.88 -15.30
N THR A 84 -1.72 2.79 -15.84
CA THR A 84 -1.36 1.73 -16.82
C THR A 84 -1.41 0.31 -16.25
N GLN A 85 -1.46 0.18 -14.91
CA GLN A 85 -1.50 -1.11 -14.23
C GLN A 85 -2.93 -1.63 -14.01
N GLU A 86 -3.95 -0.87 -14.40
CA GLU A 86 -5.36 -1.30 -14.41
C GLU A 86 -5.56 -2.48 -15.37
N GLY A 87 -6.30 -3.51 -14.92
CA GLY A 87 -6.43 -4.78 -15.63
C GLY A 87 -5.16 -5.65 -15.64
N GLY A 88 -3.99 -5.06 -15.38
CA GLY A 88 -2.68 -5.70 -15.24
C GLY A 88 -2.43 -6.22 -13.83
N LEU A 89 -1.71 -5.46 -13.01
CA LEU A 89 -1.46 -5.81 -11.60
C LEU A 89 -2.70 -5.62 -10.72
N TYR A 90 -3.57 -4.69 -11.10
CA TYR A 90 -4.74 -4.30 -10.33
C TYR A 90 -6.03 -4.59 -11.10
N GLY A 91 -7.14 -4.76 -10.38
CA GLY A 91 -8.47 -4.85 -10.97
C GLY A 91 -8.85 -3.52 -11.59
N THR A 92 -9.17 -2.55 -10.74
CA THR A 92 -9.35 -1.13 -11.11
C THR A 92 -8.27 -0.25 -10.48
N VAL A 93 -8.04 0.92 -11.08
CA VAL A 93 -7.17 1.97 -10.56
C VAL A 93 -7.96 3.28 -10.51
N GLU A 94 -8.36 3.69 -9.32
CA GLU A 94 -9.00 4.98 -9.07
C GLU A 94 -7.96 5.98 -8.54
N THR A 95 -7.91 7.17 -9.13
CA THR A 95 -6.89 8.18 -8.80
C THR A 95 -7.53 9.51 -8.48
N ARG A 96 -7.05 10.19 -7.43
CA ARG A 96 -7.33 11.58 -7.14
C ARG A 96 -6.01 12.34 -7.12
N VAL A 97 -5.87 13.30 -8.01
CA VAL A 97 -4.68 14.15 -8.12
C VAL A 97 -5.07 15.55 -7.67
N LEU A 98 -4.28 16.15 -6.79
CA LEU A 98 -4.43 17.52 -6.32
C LEU A 98 -3.11 18.24 -6.59
N THR A 99 -3.12 19.28 -7.42
CA THR A 99 -1.92 20.04 -7.75
C THR A 99 -2.06 21.52 -7.44
N ASP A 100 -0.98 22.14 -6.98
CA ASP A 100 -0.87 23.60 -6.81
C ASP A 100 -2.06 24.17 -6.01
N GLY A 101 -2.73 25.21 -6.53
CA GLY A 101 -3.91 25.82 -5.90
C GLY A 101 -5.13 24.92 -5.72
N GLU A 102 -5.18 23.73 -6.34
CA GLU A 102 -6.20 22.70 -6.07
C GLU A 102 -5.88 21.88 -4.81
N ALA A 103 -4.60 21.75 -4.48
CA ALA A 103 -4.13 21.07 -3.28
C ALA A 103 -4.28 22.01 -2.07
N ARG A 104 -5.51 22.41 -1.77
CA ARG A 104 -5.81 23.16 -0.54
C ARG A 104 -5.84 22.21 0.65
N ARG A 105 -5.55 22.72 1.85
CA ARG A 105 -5.63 21.93 3.09
C ARG A 105 -6.93 21.12 3.20
N SER A 106 -8.07 21.77 2.94
CA SER A 106 -9.37 21.11 3.00
C SER A 106 -9.52 19.96 2.00
N ASP A 107 -8.92 20.09 0.82
CA ASP A 107 -9.05 19.14 -0.28
C ASP A 107 -8.08 17.97 -0.11
N VAL A 108 -6.89 18.21 0.47
CA VAL A 108 -6.00 17.15 0.95
C VAL A 108 -6.72 16.30 2.01
N LEU A 109 -7.33 16.92 3.03
CA LEU A 109 -8.07 16.18 4.07
C LEU A 109 -9.28 15.41 3.51
N LYS A 110 -10.02 15.99 2.55
CA LYS A 110 -11.09 15.27 1.82
C LYS A 110 -10.51 14.12 1.00
N GLY A 111 -9.33 14.27 0.42
CA GLY A 111 -8.60 13.22 -0.29
C GLY A 111 -8.25 12.05 0.62
N LEU A 112 -7.69 12.33 1.79
CA LEU A 112 -7.39 11.32 2.81
C LEU A 112 -8.65 10.59 3.29
N LYS A 113 -9.74 11.34 3.53
CA LYS A 113 -11.05 10.75 3.86
C LYS A 113 -11.59 9.87 2.72
N TRP A 114 -11.47 10.31 1.48
CA TRP A 114 -11.88 9.54 0.30
C TRP A 114 -11.13 8.21 0.24
N LEU A 115 -9.81 8.23 0.43
CA LEU A 115 -8.97 7.03 0.40
C LEU A 115 -9.42 6.02 1.46
N ARG A 116 -9.60 6.47 2.70
CA ARG A 116 -10.11 5.65 3.81
C ARG A 116 -11.46 5.01 3.55
N ASN A 117 -12.35 5.71 2.85
CA ASN A 117 -13.71 5.23 2.58
C ASN A 117 -13.77 4.25 1.41
N LYS A 118 -12.81 4.34 0.48
CA LYS A 118 -12.78 3.56 -0.75
C LYS A 118 -12.03 2.25 -0.61
N SER A 119 -10.89 2.26 0.08
CA SER A 119 -10.02 1.09 0.18
C SER A 119 -10.47 0.11 1.26
N THR A 120 -10.44 -1.18 0.96
CA THR A 120 -10.61 -2.26 1.93
C THR A 120 -9.26 -2.94 2.22
N GLN A 121 -9.23 -3.89 3.16
CA GLN A 121 -8.05 -4.72 3.44
C GLN A 121 -7.58 -5.57 2.25
N HIS A 122 -8.38 -5.66 1.18
CA HIS A 122 -8.07 -6.41 -0.05
C HIS A 122 -7.60 -5.51 -1.20
N ASP A 123 -7.60 -4.20 -1.03
CA ASP A 123 -7.19 -3.21 -2.03
C ASP A 123 -5.88 -2.55 -1.61
N VAL A 124 -5.16 -1.96 -2.57
CA VAL A 124 -3.95 -1.19 -2.34
C VAL A 124 -4.27 0.30 -2.32
N SER A 125 -3.83 1.00 -1.28
CA SER A 125 -3.92 2.46 -1.18
C SER A 125 -2.54 3.07 -1.37
N VAL A 126 -2.44 4.18 -2.09
CA VAL A 126 -1.18 4.90 -2.26
C VAL A 126 -1.43 6.37 -1.99
N ILE A 127 -0.58 6.99 -1.18
CA ILE A 127 -0.58 8.43 -0.97
C ILE A 127 0.78 8.92 -1.46
N PHE A 128 0.80 9.80 -2.45
CA PHE A 128 2.02 10.45 -2.92
C PHE A 128 1.95 11.93 -2.55
N VAL A 129 3.03 12.50 -2.00
CA VAL A 129 3.08 13.90 -1.56
C VAL A 129 4.40 14.55 -1.98
N ALA A 130 4.33 15.57 -2.82
CA ALA A 130 5.47 16.40 -3.18
C ALA A 130 5.13 17.88 -2.95
N GLY A 131 6.05 18.63 -2.35
CA GLY A 131 5.85 20.02 -1.98
C GLY A 131 6.65 20.37 -0.72
N HIS A 132 6.51 21.61 -0.26
CA HIS A 132 7.14 22.07 0.96
C HIS A 132 6.62 21.34 2.20
N GLY A 133 7.52 21.21 3.16
CA GLY A 133 7.18 20.79 4.50
C GLY A 133 8.02 21.56 5.52
N MET A 134 7.47 21.69 6.71
CA MET A 134 8.14 22.38 7.80
C MET A 134 7.83 21.74 9.13
N ASN A 135 8.72 21.99 10.10
CA ASN A 135 8.53 21.56 11.46
C ASN A 135 8.08 22.76 12.30
N ASP A 136 7.11 22.54 13.19
CA ASP A 136 6.79 23.54 14.22
C ASP A 136 7.86 23.57 15.33
N GLU A 137 7.63 24.42 16.33
CA GLU A 137 8.50 24.56 17.51
C GLU A 137 8.66 23.26 18.31
N TYR A 138 7.69 22.34 18.22
CA TYR A 138 7.69 21.02 18.87
C TYR A 138 8.27 19.91 18.01
N LYS A 139 8.82 20.23 16.83
CA LYS A 139 9.34 19.27 15.84
C LYS A 139 8.28 18.38 15.20
N GLU A 140 7.02 18.80 15.23
CA GLU A 140 5.97 18.13 14.46
C GLU A 140 6.05 18.57 12.99
N TYR A 141 6.05 17.60 12.08
CA TYR A 141 6.14 17.86 10.65
C TYR A 141 4.77 18.16 10.04
N TYR A 142 4.73 19.18 9.19
CA TYR A 142 3.58 19.59 8.40
C TYR A 142 3.96 19.57 6.93
N PHE A 143 3.10 18.98 6.11
CA PHE A 143 3.08 19.30 4.68
C PHE A 143 2.38 20.64 4.48
N LEU A 144 2.87 21.47 3.56
CA LEU A 144 2.30 22.78 3.23
C LEU A 144 1.54 22.70 1.89
N PRO A 145 0.19 22.69 1.93
CA PRO A 145 -0.66 22.76 0.74
C PRO A 145 -0.51 24.09 0.00
N GLY A 146 -0.98 24.19 -1.24
CA GLY A 146 -0.80 25.38 -2.10
C GLY A 146 -1.51 26.66 -1.63
N ASN A 147 -2.22 26.61 -0.51
CA ASN A 147 -2.85 27.76 0.12
C ASN A 147 -2.27 28.07 1.51
N ALA A 148 -1.17 27.42 1.90
CA ALA A 148 -0.62 27.54 3.24
C ALA A 148 0.42 28.65 3.35
N ASP A 149 0.30 29.42 4.42
CA ASP A 149 1.29 30.34 4.94
C ASP A 149 2.36 29.58 5.75
N ALA A 150 3.63 29.83 5.44
CA ALA A 150 4.76 29.26 6.16
C ALA A 150 4.88 29.76 7.60
N GLU A 151 4.25 30.88 7.95
CA GLU A 151 4.25 31.41 9.32
C GLU A 151 3.22 30.72 10.23
N GLU A 152 2.19 30.09 9.66
CA GLU A 152 1.09 29.43 10.39
C GLU A 152 0.89 27.93 10.02
N PRO A 153 1.94 27.08 10.09
CA PRO A 153 1.84 25.68 9.66
C PRO A 153 0.86 24.83 10.46
N ASP A 154 0.63 25.15 11.74
CA ASP A 154 -0.28 24.41 12.61
C ASP A 154 -1.76 24.62 12.22
N ILE A 155 -2.06 25.77 11.64
CA ILE A 155 -3.38 26.17 11.16
C ILE A 155 -3.58 25.70 9.71
N GLU A 156 -2.65 26.03 8.82
CA GLU A 156 -2.82 25.89 7.37
C GLU A 156 -2.15 24.64 6.78
N GLY A 157 -1.19 24.08 7.48
CA GLY A 157 -0.53 22.83 7.11
C GLY A 157 -1.39 21.59 7.36
N VAL A 158 -0.95 20.48 6.79
CA VAL A 158 -1.47 19.14 7.07
C VAL A 158 -0.42 18.38 7.87
N LYS A 159 -0.75 18.08 9.14
CA LYS A 159 0.12 17.30 10.03
C LYS A 159 0.49 15.98 9.39
N TRP A 160 1.76 15.59 9.51
CA TRP A 160 2.25 14.28 9.10
C TRP A 160 1.36 13.14 9.62
N LEU A 161 0.91 13.27 10.86
CA LEU A 161 0.08 12.29 11.53
C LEU A 161 -1.25 12.01 10.80
N GLU A 162 -1.80 12.96 10.04
CA GLU A 162 -3.03 12.74 9.24
C GLU A 162 -2.79 11.76 8.09
N PHE A 163 -1.64 11.87 7.42
CA PHE A 163 -1.22 10.93 6.39
C PHE A 163 -0.97 9.56 7.01
N HIS A 164 -0.18 9.51 8.09
CA HIS A 164 0.13 8.28 8.79
C HIS A 164 -1.12 7.55 9.31
N ASN A 165 -2.01 8.25 9.99
CA ASN A 165 -3.27 7.67 10.49
C ASN A 165 -4.16 7.14 9.37
N THR A 166 -4.14 7.78 8.20
CA THR A 166 -4.91 7.33 7.03
C THR A 166 -4.40 5.96 6.55
N VAL A 167 -3.08 5.80 6.51
CA VAL A 167 -2.41 4.54 6.16
C VAL A 167 -2.68 3.46 7.21
N GLU A 168 -2.41 3.74 8.49
CA GLU A 168 -2.52 2.73 9.55
C GLU A 168 -3.95 2.23 9.75
N ARG A 169 -4.94 3.12 9.65
CA ARG A 169 -6.35 2.75 9.82
C ARG A 169 -6.87 1.94 8.63
N GLY A 170 -6.34 2.14 7.43
CA GLY A 170 -6.56 1.26 6.28
C GLY A 170 -5.90 -0.12 6.43
N CYS A 171 -4.80 -0.19 7.19
CA CYS A 171 -4.04 -1.42 7.48
C CYS A 171 -4.64 -2.28 8.62
N ARG A 172 -5.72 -1.88 9.32
CA ARG A 172 -6.35 -2.71 10.39
C ARG A 172 -6.87 -4.04 9.82
N GLY A 173 -6.05 -5.09 9.91
CA GLY A 173 -6.30 -6.43 9.37
C GLY A 173 -5.22 -6.97 8.42
N SER A 174 -4.21 -6.18 8.06
CA SER A 174 -3.16 -6.55 7.08
C SER A 174 -1.75 -6.32 7.64
N ALA A 175 -0.85 -7.28 7.44
CA ALA A 175 0.45 -7.37 8.11
C ALA A 175 1.63 -6.68 7.38
N GLY A 176 1.37 -5.67 6.54
CA GLY A 176 2.42 -5.07 5.70
C GLY A 176 2.17 -3.59 5.43
N CYS A 177 2.64 -2.73 6.32
CA CYS A 177 2.71 -1.29 6.10
C CYS A 177 4.24 -0.97 6.13
N TRP A 178 4.85 -0.68 4.97
CA TRP A 178 6.29 -0.34 4.85
C TRP A 178 6.44 1.13 4.50
N TRP A 179 7.29 1.86 5.22
CA TRP A 179 7.44 3.32 5.06
C TRP A 179 8.88 3.77 4.83
N ILE A 180 9.09 4.78 3.97
CA ILE A 180 10.35 5.54 3.83
C ILE A 180 10.14 6.86 4.58
N PRO A 181 10.70 7.06 5.78
CA PRO A 181 10.49 8.31 6.52
C PRO A 181 11.04 9.52 5.74
N PRO A 182 10.44 10.72 5.89
CA PRO A 182 11.09 11.95 5.47
C PRO A 182 12.45 12.05 6.16
N ALA A 183 13.44 12.64 5.47
CA ALA A 183 14.83 12.70 5.91
C ALA A 183 14.97 13.04 7.41
N THR A 184 15.75 12.23 8.11
CA THR A 184 16.01 12.30 9.56
C THR A 184 16.61 13.64 10.00
N PRO A 185 16.43 14.05 11.27
CA PRO A 185 17.06 15.25 11.82
C PRO A 185 18.60 15.12 11.78
N GLY A 186 19.27 16.01 11.04
CA GLY A 186 20.73 16.06 10.94
C GLY A 186 21.30 16.05 9.51
N MET A 187 20.48 15.75 8.50
CA MET A 187 20.77 16.12 7.11
C MET A 187 19.98 17.38 6.80
N SER A 188 20.64 18.48 6.42
CA SER A 188 19.94 19.53 5.68
C SER A 188 19.43 18.88 4.39
N PRO A 189 18.10 18.84 4.16
CA PRO A 189 17.64 18.63 2.81
C PRO A 189 18.11 19.85 2.01
N GLY A 190 18.78 19.63 0.88
CA GLY A 190 18.81 20.65 -0.15
C GLY A 190 17.37 21.03 -0.55
N PRO A 191 17.17 22.12 -1.30
CA PRO A 191 15.86 22.71 -1.58
C PRO A 191 14.86 21.84 -2.39
N GLU A 192 15.02 20.51 -2.44
CA GLU A 192 14.33 19.58 -3.35
C GLU A 192 13.72 18.33 -2.67
N SER A 193 13.45 18.33 -1.35
CA SER A 193 12.97 17.11 -0.68
C SER A 193 11.47 16.83 -0.91
N GLY A 194 11.14 15.96 -1.87
CA GLY A 194 9.82 15.33 -2.04
C GLY A 194 9.59 14.15 -1.08
N VAL A 195 8.35 13.95 -0.61
CA VAL A 195 7.95 12.89 0.34
C VAL A 195 7.18 11.76 -0.37
N VAL A 196 7.89 10.72 -0.79
CA VAL A 196 7.25 9.60 -1.54
C VAL A 196 6.68 8.54 -0.60
N GLY A 197 5.37 8.64 -0.32
CA GLY A 197 4.47 7.66 0.32
C GLY A 197 4.17 6.38 -0.47
N PHE A 198 4.37 5.17 0.07
CA PHE A 198 3.80 3.94 -0.51
C PHE A 198 3.16 3.07 0.58
N VAL A 199 1.95 2.55 0.33
CA VAL A 199 1.30 1.56 1.21
C VAL A 199 0.96 0.34 0.38
N ARG A 200 1.28 -0.84 0.89
CA ARG A 200 0.96 -2.12 0.24
C ARG A 200 0.35 -3.08 1.24
N SER A 201 -0.98 -3.06 1.33
CA SER A 201 -1.79 -4.13 1.90
C SER A 201 -1.62 -5.41 1.06
N ILE A 202 -0.71 -6.29 1.49
CA ILE A 202 -0.56 -7.62 0.90
C ILE A 202 -1.59 -8.55 1.56
N PRO A 203 -2.56 -9.12 0.84
CA PRO A 203 -3.32 -10.25 1.37
C PRO A 203 -2.34 -11.42 1.58
N ILE A 204 -2.37 -12.03 2.76
CA ILE A 204 -1.62 -13.26 3.06
C ILE A 204 -2.20 -14.39 2.20
N SER A 205 -1.79 -14.45 0.95
CA SER A 205 -1.81 -15.68 0.17
C SER A 205 -0.35 -16.11 0.03
N ARG A 206 0.00 -17.12 0.82
CA ARG A 206 1.24 -17.88 0.69
C ARG A 206 1.48 -18.22 -0.78
N MET A 207 2.65 -17.83 -1.31
CA MET A 207 3.29 -18.52 -2.43
C MET A 207 4.81 -18.34 -2.30
N PRO A 208 5.59 -19.28 -2.84
CA PRO A 208 5.93 -20.61 -2.32
C PRO A 208 6.97 -20.58 -1.20
#